data_AF-A0A953V2C9-F1
#
_entry.id   AF-A0A953V2C9-F1
#
_cell.length_a   1.000
_cell.length_b   1.000
_cell.length_c   1.000
_cell.angle_alpha   90.00
_cell.angle_beta   90.00
_cell.angle_gamma   90.00
#
_symmetry.space_group_name_H-M   'P 1'
#
loop_
_entity.id
_entity.type
_entity.pdbx_description
1 polymer ?
#
loop_
_entity_poly.entity_id
_entity_poly.type
_entity_poly.pdbx_seq_one_letter_code
_entity_poly.pdbx_strand_id
1 'polypeptide(L)'
;LEDGWFQHIEMPLPAVLTIQSGLNKLRYATLMGIKKAKTKEIRVITLDGAAEAPQASAVIEKLYVPEKNKQGQIFDGDPKAAAAKLVEKLRFEARVL
;
A
#
# COMPACT_ATOMS: atom_id res chain seq x y z
N LEU A 1 -9.08 2.30 3.07
CA LEU A 1 -8.12 2.51 1.97
C LEU A 1 -9.01 2.51 0.75
N GLU A 2 -9.22 3.69 0.16
CA GLU A 2 -10.43 4.08 -0.57
C GLU A 2 -11.66 4.13 0.35
N ASP A 3 -12.50 5.16 0.18
CA ASP A 3 -13.48 5.67 1.14
C ASP A 3 -14.75 4.79 1.25
N GLY A 4 -14.57 3.47 1.23
CA GLY A 4 -15.65 2.47 1.23
C GLY A 4 -16.45 2.40 -0.07
N TRP A 5 -15.95 3.00 -1.16
CA TRP A 5 -16.61 2.96 -2.45
C TRP A 5 -16.26 1.69 -3.22
N PHE A 6 -17.28 0.97 -3.70
CA PHE A 6 -17.11 -0.28 -4.44
C PHE A 6 -17.80 -0.20 -5.80
N GLN A 7 -17.07 -0.54 -6.85
CA GLN A 7 -17.61 -0.72 -8.19
C GLN A 7 -17.56 -2.21 -8.57
N HIS A 8 -18.70 -2.75 -8.96
CA HIS A 8 -18.78 -4.11 -9.50
C HIS A 8 -18.64 -4.03 -11.02
N ILE A 9 -17.72 -4.81 -11.58
CA ILE A 9 -17.36 -4.78 -13.00
C ILE A 9 -17.43 -6.21 -13.54
N GLU A 10 -18.13 -6.41 -14.65
CA GLU A 10 -18.06 -7.62 -15.45
C GLU A 10 -17.06 -7.39 -16.60
N MET A 11 -16.22 -8.40 -16.90
CA MET A 11 -15.23 -8.31 -17.98
C MET A 11 -15.02 -9.66 -18.68
N PRO A 12 -14.75 -9.67 -20.00
CA PRO A 12 -14.43 -10.89 -20.72
C PRO A 12 -13.03 -11.41 -20.37
N LEU A 13 -12.83 -12.72 -20.47
CA LEU A 13 -11.52 -13.37 -20.29
C LEU A 13 -10.80 -13.54 -21.64
N PRO A 14 -9.45 -13.50 -21.69
CA PRO A 14 -8.52 -13.36 -20.56
C PRO A 14 -8.43 -11.92 -20.01
N ALA A 15 -8.26 -11.79 -18.70
CA ALA A 15 -8.16 -10.50 -18.02
C ALA A 15 -6.94 -10.45 -17.08
N VAL A 16 -6.41 -9.24 -16.88
CA VAL A 16 -5.32 -8.96 -15.94
C VAL A 16 -5.88 -8.12 -14.80
N LEU A 17 -5.69 -8.58 -13.57
CA LEU A 17 -6.21 -7.95 -12.36
C LEU A 17 -5.06 -7.60 -11.43
N THR A 18 -5.08 -6.40 -10.85
CA THR A 18 -4.23 -6.05 -9.71
C THR A 18 -5.04 -6.25 -8.43
N ILE A 19 -4.42 -6.82 -7.41
CA ILE A 19 -5.10 -7.15 -6.14
C ILE A 19 -4.54 -6.28 -5.03
N GLN A 20 -5.42 -5.59 -4.31
CA GLN A 20 -5.04 -4.78 -3.16
C GLN A 20 -4.82 -5.63 -1.90
N SER A 21 -3.88 -5.21 -1.05
CA SER A 21 -3.72 -5.77 0.29
C SER A 21 -5.01 -5.63 1.12
N GLY A 22 -5.38 -6.69 1.83
CA GLY A 22 -6.58 -6.71 2.68
C GLY A 22 -7.85 -7.21 1.99
N LEU A 23 -7.81 -7.54 0.69
CA LEU A 23 -8.93 -8.16 -0.02
C LEU A 23 -9.38 -9.48 0.64
N ASN A 24 -8.42 -10.28 1.13
CA ASN A 24 -8.69 -11.54 1.81
C ASN A 24 -7.78 -11.74 3.04
N LYS A 25 -8.24 -12.56 3.99
CA LYS A 25 -7.39 -13.07 5.07
C LYS A 25 -6.50 -14.16 4.50
N LEU A 26 -5.19 -13.94 4.53
CA LEU A 26 -4.21 -14.94 4.12
C LEU A 26 -4.31 -16.17 5.03
N ARG A 27 -4.28 -17.36 4.42
CA ARG A 27 -4.22 -18.63 5.16
C ARG A 27 -2.79 -18.91 5.60
N TYR A 28 -2.64 -19.52 6.77
CA TYR A 28 -1.37 -20.14 7.14
C TYR A 28 -1.07 -21.34 6.24
N ALA A 29 0.20 -21.50 5.86
CA ALA A 29 0.63 -22.68 5.12
C ALA A 29 0.67 -23.91 6.05
N THR A 30 0.18 -25.05 5.56
CA THR A 30 0.28 -26.31 6.31
C THR A 30 1.70 -26.88 6.22
N LEU A 31 2.11 -27.70 7.20
CA LEU A 31 3.42 -28.39 7.16
C LEU A 31 3.62 -29.18 5.86
N MET A 32 2.59 -29.89 5.41
CA MET A 32 2.63 -30.62 4.13
C MET A 32 2.72 -29.69 2.93
N GLY A 33 2.04 -28.55 2.96
CA GLY A 33 2.13 -27.52 1.93
C GLY A 33 3.55 -26.95 1.80
N ILE A 34 4.19 -26.65 2.93
CA ILE A 34 5.57 -26.17 2.99
C ILE A 34 6.53 -27.23 2.43
N LYS A 35 6.42 -28.49 2.86
CA LYS A 35 7.27 -29.59 2.37
C LYS A 35 7.15 -29.78 0.86
N LYS A 36 5.92 -29.79 0.32
CA LYS A 36 5.67 -29.91 -1.13
C LYS A 36 6.18 -28.72 -1.92
N ALA A 37 6.01 -27.50 -1.41
CA ALA A 37 6.49 -26.28 -2.06
C ALA A 37 8.02 -26.25 -2.13
N LYS A 38 8.71 -26.69 -1.07
CA LYS A 38 10.17 -26.76 -1.01
C LYS A 38 10.78 -27.66 -2.10
N THR A 39 10.10 -28.75 -2.45
CA THR A 39 10.58 -29.72 -3.46
C THR A 39 10.16 -29.37 -4.88
N LYS A 40 9.28 -28.38 -5.08
CA LYS A 40 8.87 -27.97 -6.43
C LYS A 40 10.04 -27.26 -7.11
N GLU A 41 10.29 -27.65 -8.36
CA GLU A 41 11.25 -26.97 -9.22
C GLU A 41 10.79 -25.52 -9.49
N ILE A 42 11.69 -24.58 -9.26
CA ILE A 42 11.50 -23.18 -9.65
C ILE A 42 12.14 -23.02 -11.03
N ARG A 43 11.30 -22.95 -12.06
CA ARG A 43 11.77 -22.70 -13.42
C ARG A 43 12.31 -21.28 -13.51
N VAL A 44 13.59 -21.15 -13.84
CA VAL A 44 14.22 -19.87 -14.15
C VAL A 44 14.17 -19.68 -15.65
N ILE A 45 13.52 -18.60 -16.10
CA ILE A 45 13.43 -18.23 -17.52
C ILE A 45 14.34 -17.02 -17.73
N THR A 46 15.31 -17.15 -18.62
CA THR A 46 16.18 -16.07 -19.07
C THR A 46 15.65 -15.48 -20.37
N LEU A 47 15.81 -14.17 -20.56
CA LEU A 47 15.56 -13.54 -21.86
C LEU A 47 16.69 -13.96 -22.82
N ASP A 48 16.40 -14.86 -23.73
CA ASP A 48 17.31 -15.44 -24.73
C ASP A 48 17.44 -14.56 -25.99
N GLY A 49 17.43 -13.23 -25.81
CA GLY A 49 17.62 -12.26 -26.89
C GLY A 49 16.46 -12.14 -27.90
N ALA A 50 15.43 -13.00 -27.81
CA ALA A 50 14.27 -12.97 -28.69
C ALA A 50 13.19 -11.94 -28.29
N ALA A 51 13.23 -11.44 -27.05
CA ALA A 51 12.33 -10.40 -26.56
C ALA A 51 13.15 -9.16 -26.19
N GLU A 52 12.91 -8.06 -26.90
CA GLU A 52 13.47 -6.76 -26.57
C GLU A 52 12.94 -6.30 -25.21
N ALA A 53 13.83 -5.94 -24.28
CA ALA A 53 13.40 -5.48 -22.97
C ALA A 53 12.64 -4.14 -23.14
N PRO A 54 11.50 -3.95 -22.47
CA PRO A 54 10.78 -2.69 -22.54
C PRO A 54 11.69 -1.55 -22.06
N GLN A 55 11.82 -0.50 -22.87
CA GLN A 55 12.55 0.69 -22.45
C GLN A 55 11.83 1.34 -21.27
N ALA A 56 12.59 1.70 -20.24
CA ALA A 56 12.04 2.42 -19.10
C ALA A 56 11.52 3.78 -19.56
N SER A 57 10.28 4.10 -19.19
CA SER A 57 9.65 5.38 -19.49
C SER A 57 10.08 6.51 -18.55
N ALA A 58 10.84 6.19 -17.50
CA ALA A 58 11.28 7.15 -16.48
C ALA A 58 12.68 6.80 -15.95
N VAL A 59 13.40 7.84 -15.50
CA VAL A 59 14.73 7.72 -14.90
C VAL A 59 14.66 8.21 -13.45
N ILE A 60 15.27 7.46 -12.54
CA ILE A 60 15.41 7.87 -11.13
C ILE A 60 16.57 8.86 -11.04
N GLU A 61 16.28 10.14 -10.83
CA GLU A 61 17.32 11.18 -10.72
C GLU A 61 17.95 11.24 -9.32
N LYS A 62 17.13 11.05 -8.27
CA LYS A 62 17.59 11.15 -6.88
C LYS A 62 16.69 10.34 -5.95
N LEU A 63 17.29 9.74 -4.93
CA LEU A 63 16.61 9.11 -3.80
C LEU A 63 17.10 9.73 -2.51
N TYR A 64 16.19 10.11 -1.62
CA TYR A 64 16.53 10.68 -0.31
C TYR A 64 15.49 10.29 0.73
N VAL A 65 15.87 10.34 2.00
CA VAL A 65 14.97 10.09 3.13
C VAL A 65 14.12 11.34 3.37
N PRO A 66 12.80 11.22 3.54
CA PRO A 66 11.96 12.37 3.82
C PRO A 66 12.38 13.09 5.11
N GLU A 67 12.46 14.41 5.07
CA GLU A 67 12.80 15.22 6.24
C GLU A 67 11.67 15.17 7.28
N LYS A 68 12.02 14.94 8.55
CA LYS A 68 11.05 14.89 9.64
C LYS A 68 10.67 16.29 10.08
N ASN A 69 9.53 16.78 9.63
CA ASN A 69 8.94 18.01 10.15
C ASN A 69 8.10 17.67 11.39
N LYS A 70 8.61 17.96 12.60
CA LYS A 70 7.84 17.81 13.84
C LYS A 70 6.83 18.95 13.98
N GLN A 71 5.60 18.72 13.55
CA GLN A 71 4.47 19.65 13.74
C GLN A 71 3.54 19.24 14.90
N GLY A 72 3.95 18.28 15.73
CA GLY A 72 3.14 17.84 16.87
C GLY A 72 2.99 18.93 17.92
N GLN A 73 1.76 19.21 18.33
CA GLN A 73 1.42 20.16 19.40
C GLN A 73 0.88 19.39 20.60
N ILE A 74 1.30 19.77 21.81
CA ILE A 74 0.75 19.25 23.08
C ILE A 74 -0.25 20.27 23.61
N PHE A 75 -1.43 19.81 24.03
CA PHE A 75 -2.47 20.65 24.62
C PHE A 75 -2.53 20.44 26.12
N ASP A 76 -2.12 21.46 26.89
CA ASP A 76 -2.27 21.48 28.33
C ASP A 76 -3.67 21.96 28.76
N GLY A 77 -4.08 21.56 29.97
CA GLY A 77 -5.33 21.97 30.61
C GLY A 77 -6.21 20.80 31.03
N ASP A 78 -7.45 21.12 31.44
CA ASP A 78 -8.45 20.10 31.68
C ASP A 78 -8.91 19.44 30.36
N PRO A 79 -9.44 18.21 30.40
CA PRO A 79 -9.83 17.48 29.19
C PRO A 79 -10.78 18.25 28.26
N LYS A 80 -11.65 19.11 28.81
CA LYS A 80 -12.63 19.86 28.02
C LYS A 80 -11.96 20.97 27.22
N ALA A 81 -11.05 21.72 27.83
CA ALA A 81 -10.28 22.77 27.15
C ALA A 81 -9.33 22.19 26.10
N ALA A 82 -8.67 21.07 26.40
CA ALA A 82 -7.79 20.39 25.44
C ALA A 82 -8.56 19.89 24.21
N ALA A 83 -9.75 19.30 24.40
CA ALA A 83 -10.61 18.86 23.31
C ALA A 83 -11.09 20.02 22.42
N ALA A 84 -11.46 21.17 23.01
CA ALA A 84 -11.87 22.36 22.25
C ALA A 84 -10.73 22.89 21.36
N LYS A 85 -9.51 22.99 21.92
CA LYS A 85 -8.31 23.40 21.17
C LYS A 85 -7.99 22.41 20.03
N LEU A 86 -8.11 21.11 20.27
CA LEU A 86 -7.91 20.10 19.24
C LEU A 86 -8.89 20.30 18.07
N VAL A 87 -10.18 20.48 18.35
CA VAL A 87 -11.20 20.68 17.30
C VAL A 87 -10.94 21.96 16.50
N GLU A 88 -10.59 23.06 17.18
CA GLU A 88 -10.23 24.33 16.54
C GLU A 88 -9.05 24.13 15.56
N LYS A 89 -7.99 23.47 16.01
CA LYS A 89 -6.80 23.19 15.21
C LYS A 89 -7.10 22.27 14.02
N LEU A 90 -7.90 21.23 14.22
CA LEU A 90 -8.28 20.32 13.14
C LEU A 90 -9.17 21.01 12.09
N ARG A 91 -10.05 21.92 12.49
CA ARG A 91 -10.93 22.67 11.59
C ARG A 91 -10.19 23.75 10.80
N PHE A 92 -9.39 24.58 11.47
CA PHE A 92 -8.85 25.80 10.86
C PHE A 92 -7.42 25.63 10.32
N GLU A 93 -6.58 24.85 10.99
CA GLU A 93 -5.17 24.65 10.61
C GLU A 93 -5.00 23.43 9.71
N ALA A 94 -5.43 22.25 10.18
CA ALA A 94 -5.28 21.01 9.41
C ALA A 94 -6.34 20.83 8.31
N ARG A 95 -7.51 21.49 8.44
CA ARG A 95 -8.63 21.44 7.49
C ARG A 95 -9.10 20.02 7.16
N VAL A 96 -9.21 19.20 8.19
CA VAL A 96 -9.67 17.79 8.07
C VAL A 96 -11.04 17.56 8.72
N LEU A 97 -11.63 18.60 9.34
CA LEU A 97 -12.97 18.65 9.93
C LEU A 97 -13.74 19.88 9.41
#